data_AF-A0A6J6K5P8-F1
#
_entry.id   AF-A0A6J6K5P8-F1
#
_cell.length_a   1.000
_cell.length_b   1.000
_cell.length_c   1.000
_cell.angle_alpha   90.00
_cell.angle_beta   90.00
_cell.angle_gamma   90.00
#
_symmetry.space_group_name_H-M   'P 1'
#
loop_
_entity.id
_entity.type
_entity.pdbx_description
1 polymer ?
#
loop_
_entity_poly.entity_id
_entity_poly.type
_entity_poly.pdbx_seq_one_letter_code
_entity_poly.pdbx_strand_id
1 'polypeptide(L)'
;MLQYLDNASFINAMKNLASATRHVLYLELPTKWDYENIVDSRGTDLQVYKRSATWYRTQLKPYFTQVGAGLWVSTDGLPMYELEASR
;
A
#
# COMPACT_ATOMS: atom_id res chain seq x y z
N MET A 1 -4.25 0.14 -10.75
CA MET A 1 -4.54 -1.27 -11.11
C MET A 1 -4.83 -2.13 -9.89
N LEU A 2 -4.02 -2.08 -8.82
CA LEU A 2 -4.26 -2.87 -7.60
C LEU A 2 -5.63 -2.61 -6.93
N GLN A 3 -6.21 -1.42 -7.07
CA GLN A 3 -7.54 -1.13 -6.54
C GLN A 3 -8.69 -1.87 -7.24
N TYR A 4 -8.46 -2.44 -8.42
CA TYR A 4 -9.46 -3.23 -9.17
C TYR A 4 -9.44 -4.71 -8.82
N LEU A 5 -8.37 -5.18 -8.17
CA LEU A 5 -8.26 -6.57 -7.74
C LEU A 5 -9.20 -6.81 -6.57
N ASP A 6 -9.87 -7.96 -6.55
CA ASP A 6 -10.56 -8.46 -5.36
C ASP A 6 -9.57 -8.71 -4.21
N ASN A 7 -10.07 -9.06 -3.03
CA ASN A 7 -9.24 -9.24 -1.84
C ASN A 7 -8.21 -10.37 -1.98
N ALA A 8 -8.59 -11.51 -2.55
CA ALA A 8 -7.69 -12.64 -2.71
C ALA A 8 -6.59 -12.34 -3.74
N SER A 9 -6.99 -11.74 -4.87
CA SER A 9 -6.08 -11.29 -5.92
C SER A 9 -5.10 -10.23 -5.40
N PHE A 10 -5.56 -9.28 -4.58
CA PHE A 10 -4.70 -8.27 -3.97
C PHE A 10 -3.67 -8.92 -3.02
N ILE A 11 -4.10 -9.84 -2.15
CA ILE A 11 -3.21 -10.53 -1.20
C ILE A 11 -2.11 -11.29 -1.95
N ASN A 12 -2.48 -11.99 -3.04
CA ASN A 12 -1.51 -12.69 -3.87
C ASN A 12 -0.56 -11.72 -4.59
N ALA A 13 -1.06 -10.59 -5.08
CA ALA A 13 -0.22 -9.54 -5.66
C ALA A 13 0.80 -9.00 -4.64
N MET A 14 0.41 -8.80 -3.37
CA MET A 14 1.34 -8.34 -2.33
C MET A 14 2.46 -9.36 -2.06
N LYS A 15 2.13 -10.65 -2.00
CA LYS A 15 3.12 -11.73 -1.90
C LYS A 15 4.12 -11.71 -3.05
N ASN A 16 3.63 -11.58 -4.27
CA ASN A 16 4.48 -11.56 -5.45
C ASN A 16 5.36 -10.31 -5.49
N LEU A 17 4.80 -9.14 -5.18
CA LEU A 17 5.56 -7.90 -5.07
C LEU A 17 6.64 -7.98 -3.99
N ALA A 18 6.34 -8.57 -2.83
CA ALA A 18 7.33 -8.81 -1.79
C ALA A 18 8.50 -9.66 -2.31
N SER A 19 8.22 -10.76 -3.01
CA SER A 19 9.26 -11.61 -3.57
C SER A 19 10.10 -10.94 -4.68
N ALA A 20 9.50 -10.01 -5.42
CA ALA A 20 10.15 -9.30 -6.52
C ALA A 20 10.86 -8.01 -6.06
N THR A 21 10.50 -7.46 -4.91
CA THR A 21 11.02 -6.18 -4.40
C THR A 21 12.18 -6.43 -3.47
N ARG A 22 13.37 -5.97 -3.85
CA ARG A 22 14.57 -6.18 -3.04
C ARG A 22 14.66 -5.23 -1.84
N HIS A 23 14.30 -3.97 -2.02
CA HIS A 23 14.61 -2.91 -1.03
C HIS A 23 13.42 -2.03 -0.70
N VAL A 24 12.86 -1.35 -1.71
CA VAL A 24 11.83 -0.32 -1.51
C VAL A 24 10.68 -0.53 -2.49
N LEU A 25 9.47 -0.45 -1.96
CA LEU A 25 8.22 -0.37 -2.70
C LEU A 25 7.64 1.04 -2.51
N TYR A 26 7.37 1.72 -3.62
CA TYR A 26 6.49 2.89 -3.60
C TYR A 26 5.08 2.44 -3.97
N LEU A 27 4.12 2.73 -3.09
CA LEU A 27 2.73 2.35 -3.24
C LEU A 27 1.82 3.51 -2.82
N GLU A 28 1.06 3.99 -3.79
CA GLU A 28 0.00 4.98 -3.58
C GLU A 28 -1.35 4.36 -3.98
N LEU A 29 -2.28 4.33 -3.03
CA LEU A 29 -3.63 3.81 -3.24
C LEU A 29 -4.64 4.68 -2.48
N PRO A 30 -5.70 5.18 -3.14
CA PRO A 30 -6.79 5.83 -2.46
C PRO A 30 -7.49 4.85 -1.51
N THR A 31 -7.64 5.28 -0.28
CA THR A 31 -8.39 4.58 0.75
C THR A 31 -9.88 4.88 0.62
N LYS A 32 -10.71 4.11 1.32
CA LYS A 32 -12.14 4.38 1.45
C LYS A 32 -12.40 5.81 1.91
N TRP A 33 -11.60 6.31 2.88
CA TRP A 33 -11.73 7.67 3.38
C TRP A 33 -11.39 8.70 2.29
N ASP A 34 -10.37 8.45 1.46
CA ASP A 34 -10.01 9.36 0.37
C ASP A 34 -11.13 9.45 -0.67
N TYR A 35 -11.78 8.32 -1.02
CA TYR A 35 -12.94 8.32 -1.90
C TYR A 35 -14.14 9.08 -1.35
N GLU A 36 -14.27 9.18 -0.03
CA GLU A 36 -15.37 9.86 0.64
C GLU A 36 -15.11 11.36 0.83
N ASN A 37 -13.84 11.77 0.91
CA ASN A 37 -13.47 13.12 1.39
C ASN A 37 -12.58 13.93 0.43
N ILE A 38 -11.85 13.27 -0.48
CA ILE A 38 -10.83 13.92 -1.32
C ILE A 38 -11.11 13.75 -2.81
N VAL A 39 -11.47 12.53 -3.24
CA VAL A 39 -11.59 12.19 -4.66
C VAL A 39 -12.85 12.84 -5.26
N ASP A 40 -12.70 13.58 -6.37
CA ASP A 40 -13.84 14.06 -7.15
C ASP A 40 -14.50 12.88 -7.87
N SER A 41 -15.73 12.57 -7.45
CA SER A 41 -16.57 11.50 -7.97
C SER A 41 -17.02 11.70 -9.42
N ARG A 42 -16.91 12.92 -9.96
CA ARG A 42 -17.30 13.23 -11.35
C ARG A 42 -16.18 12.96 -12.37
N GLY A 43 -14.93 12.94 -11.91
CA GLY A 43 -13.75 12.73 -12.77
C GLY A 43 -13.07 11.38 -12.59
N THR A 44 -13.44 10.61 -11.57
CA THR A 44 -12.72 9.39 -11.17
C THR A 44 -13.61 8.15 -11.30
N ASP A 45 -13.07 7.08 -11.88
CA ASP A 45 -13.73 5.79 -11.89
C ASP A 45 -13.87 5.25 -10.45
N LEU A 46 -15.12 5.00 -10.04
CA LEU A 46 -15.47 4.52 -8.71
C LEU A 46 -15.72 3.00 -8.65
N GLN A 47 -15.63 2.29 -9.79
CA GLN A 47 -15.82 0.84 -9.89
C GLN A 47 -14.56 0.08 -9.43
N VAL A 48 -14.16 0.36 -8.19
CA VAL A 48 -12.95 -0.17 -7.55
C VAL A 48 -13.28 -0.69 -6.17
N TYR A 49 -12.42 -1.56 -5.63
CA TYR A 49 -12.54 -2.01 -4.25
C TYR A 49 -12.03 -0.91 -3.31
N LYS A 50 -12.97 -0.20 -2.67
CA LYS A 50 -12.68 0.86 -1.68
C LYS A 50 -12.41 0.24 -0.32
N ARG A 51 -11.14 0.26 0.13
CA ARG A 51 -10.70 -0.38 1.38
C ARG A 51 -10.11 0.63 2.35
N SER A 52 -10.20 0.36 3.65
CA SER A 52 -9.62 1.23 4.66
C SER A 52 -8.09 1.18 4.64
N ALA A 53 -7.46 2.26 5.11
CA ALA A 53 -6.01 2.29 5.31
C ALA A 53 -5.53 1.11 6.17
N THR A 54 -6.26 0.80 7.25
CA THR A 54 -5.96 -0.31 8.16
C THR A 54 -5.93 -1.65 7.43
N TRP A 55 -6.89 -1.90 6.51
CA TRP A 55 -6.91 -3.14 5.76
C TRP A 55 -5.66 -3.30 4.89
N TYR A 56 -5.28 -2.26 4.14
CA TYR A 56 -4.07 -2.28 3.31
C TYR A 56 -2.81 -2.51 4.15
N ARG A 57 -2.68 -1.80 5.28
CA ARG A 57 -1.57 -1.96 6.22
C ARG A 57 -1.46 -3.39 6.73
N THR A 58 -2.58 -4.06 7.06
CA THR A 58 -2.57 -5.46 7.49
C THR A 58 -2.01 -6.40 6.42
N GLN A 59 -2.25 -6.14 5.12
CA GLN A 59 -1.74 -6.99 4.05
C GLN A 59 -0.26 -6.73 3.72
N LEU A 60 0.23 -5.50 3.97
CA LEU A 60 1.60 -5.08 3.66
C LEU A 60 2.58 -5.40 4.80
N LYS A 61 2.14 -5.27 6.06
CA LYS A 61 2.96 -5.42 7.27
C LYS A 61 3.80 -6.71 7.34
N PRO A 62 3.34 -7.88 6.83
CA PRO A 62 4.17 -9.08 6.84
C PRO A 62 5.44 -9.00 5.98
N TYR A 63 5.48 -8.08 5.02
CA TYR A 63 6.54 -8.01 3.99
C TYR A 63 7.31 -6.70 4.01
N PHE A 64 6.67 -5.62 4.48
CA PHE A 64 7.22 -4.29 4.43
C PHE A 64 6.95 -3.47 5.69
N THR A 65 7.89 -2.58 5.99
CA THR A 65 7.76 -1.53 7.01
C THR A 65 7.45 -0.21 6.30
N GLN A 66 6.39 0.48 6.73
CA GLN A 66 6.09 1.81 6.19
C GLN A 66 7.21 2.78 6.61
N VAL A 67 7.60 3.72 5.74
CA VAL A 67 8.57 4.78 6.08
C VAL A 67 8.04 6.19 5.77
N GLY A 68 6.83 6.28 5.20
CA GLY A 68 6.11 7.54 4.95
C GLY A 68 6.03 7.89 3.46
N ALA A 69 5.19 8.87 3.11
CA ALA A 69 5.01 9.34 1.74
C ALA A 69 4.78 8.23 0.68
N GLY A 70 4.06 7.16 1.07
CA GLY A 70 3.81 6.00 0.21
C GLY A 70 5.01 5.04 0.03
N LEU A 71 6.12 5.28 0.71
CA LEU A 71 7.29 4.40 0.71
C LEU A 71 7.20 3.31 1.79
N TRP A 72 7.63 2.13 1.39
CA TRP A 72 7.64 0.90 2.16
C TRP A 72 8.98 0.20 1.94
N VAL A 73 9.69 -0.15 3.00
CA VAL A 73 10.97 -0.87 2.93
C VAL A 73 10.76 -2.35 3.23
N SER A 74 11.51 -3.22 2.56
CA SER A 74 11.50 -4.66 2.85
C SER A 74 11.90 -4.92 4.31
N THR A 75 11.29 -5.93 4.93
CA THR A 75 11.65 -6.38 6.28
C THR A 75 13.04 -7.00 6.37
N ASP A 76 13.66 -7.36 5.23
CA ASP A 76 14.94 -8.09 5.17
C ASP A 76 16.19 -7.20 5.34
N GLY A 77 16.07 -6.15 6.16
CA GLY A 77 17.24 -5.53 6.78
C GLY A 77 17.91 -4.39 6.01
N LEU A 78 17.13 -3.53 5.35
CA LEU A 78 17.66 -2.23 4.91
C LEU A 78 17.92 -1.34 6.15
N PRO A 79 19.18 -1.01 6.50
CA PRO A 79 19.46 -0.13 7.63
C PRO A 79 18.94 1.27 7.30
N MET A 80 18.23 1.87 8.26
CA MET A 80 17.68 3.21 8.12
C MET A 80 18.29 4.12 9.16
N TYR A 81 18.58 5.37 8.79
CA TYR A 81 18.89 6.39 9.78
C TYR A 81 17.65 6.71 10.62
N GLU A 82 17.85 7.14 11.87
CA GLU A 82 16.73 7.38 12.80
C GLU A 82 15.70 8.38 12.25
N LEU A 83 16.15 9.36 11.48
CA LEU A 83 15.28 10.37 10.86
C LEU A 83 14.42 9.81 9.72
N GLU A 84 14.85 8.72 9.09
CA GLU A 84 14.21 8.14 7.90
C GLU A 84 13.20 7.04 8.24
N ALA A 85 13.34 6.41 9.41
CA ALA A 85 12.40 5.38 9.87
C ALA A 85 11.10 6.02 10.41
N SER A 86 9.93 5.52 9.98
CA SER A 86 8.67 5.95 10.60
C SER A 86 8.52 5.30 11.98
N ARG A 87 8.19 6.11 13.00
CA ARG A 87 7.88 5.64 14.36
C ARG A 87 6.47 5.08 14.48
#